data_AF-A0AAU0MF24-F1
#
_entry.id   AF-A0AAU0MF24-F1
#
_cell.length_a   1.000
_cell.length_b   1.000
_cell.length_c   1.000
_cell.angle_alpha   90.00
_cell.angle_beta   90.00
_cell.angle_gamma   90.00
#
_symmetry.space_group_name_H-M   'P 1'
#
loop_
_entity.id
_entity.type
_entity.pdbx_description
1 polymer ?
#
loop_
_entity_poly.entity_id
_entity_poly.type
_entity_poly.pdbx_seq_one_letter_code
_entity_poly.pdbx_strand_id
1 'polypeptide(L)'
;MIKGFKEFILRGNVIDLAVAVVIGAAFTAVVNAIVASIINPLVAIFYQPNESGEFGPTITGIYGQDVTFPLGSLISAVISFFAVAIVVYFVFVYPMNRIKARAAARAGLTEAAEEPKLPTEQEILVQIRDLLEKQQTTNPR
;
A
#
# COMPACT_ATOMS: atom_id res chain seq x y z
N MET A 1 28.40 -9.36 19.37
CA MET A 1 27.31 -9.51 18.39
C MET A 1 25.98 -8.95 18.91
N ILE A 2 25.49 -9.36 20.09
CA ILE A 2 24.21 -8.89 20.65
C ILE A 2 24.16 -7.36 20.90
N LYS A 3 25.26 -6.73 21.36
CA LYS A 3 25.35 -5.27 21.49
C LYS A 3 25.23 -4.54 20.13
N GLY A 4 25.99 -4.98 19.13
CA GLY A 4 25.95 -4.38 17.78
C GLY A 4 24.62 -4.60 17.06
N PHE A 5 23.93 -5.72 17.32
CA PHE A 5 22.58 -5.95 16.80
C PHE A 5 21.54 -5.01 17.45
N LYS A 6 21.65 -4.78 18.76
CA LYS A 6 20.81 -3.80 19.46
C LYS A 6 21.04 -2.38 18.91
N GLU A 7 22.29 -1.96 18.71
CA GLU A 7 22.63 -0.66 18.10
C GLU A 7 22.16 -0.53 16.65
N PHE A 8 22.11 -1.63 15.89
CA PHE A 8 21.57 -1.65 14.54
C PHE A 8 20.04 -1.47 14.52
N ILE A 9 19.31 -2.19 15.38
CA ILE A 9 17.85 -2.05 15.51
C ILE A 9 17.49 -0.66 16.05
N LEU A 10 18.23 -0.13 17.02
CA LEU A 10 17.98 1.21 17.58
C LEU A 10 18.21 2.35 16.57
N ARG A 11 18.78 2.07 15.40
CA ARG A 11 18.80 2.99 14.26
C ARG A 11 17.37 3.04 13.69
N GLY A 12 16.50 3.84 14.33
CA GLY A 12 15.02 3.82 14.24
C GLY A 12 14.40 3.61 12.85
N ASN A 13 15.05 4.07 11.77
CA ASN A 13 14.65 3.79 10.39
C ASN A 13 14.46 2.29 10.07
N VAL A 14 15.21 1.39 10.72
CA VAL A 14 15.09 -0.06 10.49
C VAL A 14 13.86 -0.65 11.19
N ILE A 15 13.52 -0.16 12.39
CA ILE A 15 12.34 -0.63 13.13
C ILE A 15 11.08 -0.25 12.37
N ASP A 16 10.97 1.00 11.93
CA ASP A 16 9.76 1.48 11.24
C ASP A 16 9.55 0.73 9.92
N LEU A 17 10.63 0.48 9.17
CA LEU A 17 10.59 -0.35 7.97
C LEU A 17 10.17 -1.79 8.28
N ALA A 18 10.77 -2.40 9.30
CA ALA A 18 10.46 -3.78 9.68
C ALA A 18 8.98 -3.92 10.10
N VAL A 19 8.47 -2.98 10.89
CA VAL A 19 7.07 -2.94 11.33
C VAL A 19 6.15 -2.79 10.11
N ALA A 20 6.47 -1.88 9.18
CA ALA A 20 5.68 -1.67 7.97
C ALA A 20 5.56 -2.96 7.13
N VAL A 21 6.66 -3.69 6.94
CA VAL A 21 6.68 -4.94 6.17
C VAL A 21 5.86 -6.04 6.85
N VAL A 22 6.04 -6.23 8.17
CA VAL A 22 5.32 -7.26 8.93
C VAL A 22 3.82 -7.01 8.95
N ILE A 23 3.40 -5.76 9.19
CA ILE A 23 1.97 -5.39 9.17
C ILE A 23 1.39 -5.56 7.77
N GLY A 24 2.11 -5.14 6.73
CA GLY A 24 1.67 -5.32 5.34
C GLY A 24 1.45 -6.78 4.96
N ALA A 25 2.36 -7.67 5.37
CA ALA A 25 2.24 -9.11 5.13
C ALA A 25 1.04 -9.72 5.89
N ALA A 26 0.89 -9.38 7.18
CA ALA A 26 -0.21 -9.88 8.00
C ALA A 26 -1.58 -9.45 7.44
N PHE A 27 -1.70 -8.19 7.03
CA PHE A 27 -2.94 -7.67 6.45
C PHE A 27 -3.29 -8.35 5.12
N THR A 28 -2.31 -8.52 4.24
CA THR A 28 -2.49 -9.24 2.96
C THR A 28 -2.99 -10.66 3.20
N ALA A 29 -2.47 -11.36 4.22
CA ALA A 29 -2.94 -12.70 4.58
C ALA A 29 -4.41 -12.72 5.01
N VAL A 30 -4.86 -11.74 5.80
CA VAL A 30 -6.28 -11.63 6.21
C VAL A 30 -7.18 -11.41 5.00
N VAL A 31 -6.82 -10.52 4.09
CA VAL A 31 -7.64 -10.27 2.90
C VAL A 31 -7.68 -11.50 2.00
N ASN A 32 -6.53 -12.15 1.76
CA ASN A 32 -6.48 -13.38 0.98
C ASN A 32 -7.35 -14.48 1.59
N ALA A 33 -7.38 -14.62 2.92
CA ALA A 33 -8.26 -15.58 3.59
C ALA A 33 -9.74 -15.26 3.33
N ILE A 34 -10.15 -13.99 3.40
CA ILE A 34 -11.53 -13.57 3.10
C ILE A 34 -11.89 -13.88 1.64
N VAL A 35 -11.00 -13.58 0.69
CA VAL A 35 -11.22 -13.88 -0.73
C VAL A 35 -11.34 -15.39 -0.94
N ALA A 36 -10.41 -16.17 -0.38
CA ALA A 36 -10.42 -17.62 -0.51
C ALA A 36 -11.67 -18.27 0.13
N SER A 37 -12.16 -17.74 1.24
CA SER A 37 -13.30 -18.30 1.97
C SER A 37 -14.67 -17.84 1.47
N ILE A 38 -14.78 -16.66 0.86
CA ILE A 38 -16.08 -16.08 0.45
C ILE A 38 -16.16 -15.90 -1.06
N ILE A 39 -15.17 -15.24 -1.65
CA ILE A 39 -15.20 -14.88 -3.07
C ILE A 39 -14.98 -16.11 -3.96
N ASN A 40 -13.99 -16.96 -3.65
CA ASN A 40 -13.71 -18.14 -4.46
C ASN A 40 -14.91 -19.10 -4.54
N PRO A 41 -15.62 -19.42 -3.43
CA PRO A 41 -16.86 -20.19 -3.51
C PRO A 41 -17.96 -19.50 -4.32
N LEU A 42 -18.13 -18.18 -4.20
CA LEU A 42 -19.13 -17.46 -4.98
C LEU A 42 -18.83 -17.51 -6.49
N VAL A 43 -17.58 -17.34 -6.89
CA VAL A 43 -17.15 -17.48 -8.28
C VAL A 43 -17.35 -18.92 -8.77
N ALA A 44 -17.08 -19.91 -7.92
CA ALA A 44 -17.30 -21.32 -8.20
C ALA A 44 -18.79 -21.73 -8.29
N ILE A 45 -19.72 -20.90 -7.86
CA ILE A 45 -21.16 -21.13 -8.05
C ILE A 45 -21.60 -20.66 -9.45
N PHE A 46 -21.04 -19.55 -9.95
CA PHE A 46 -21.36 -19.02 -11.28
C PHE A 46 -20.65 -19.75 -12.42
N TYR A 47 -19.59 -20.50 -12.11
CA TYR A 47 -18.80 -21.30 -13.04
C TYR A 47 -18.55 -22.67 -12.40
N GLN A 48 -18.91 -23.79 -13.03
CA GLN A 48 -18.75 -25.15 -12.45
C GLN A 48 -17.28 -25.62 -12.45
N PRO A 49 -16.66 -25.89 -11.28
CA PRO A 49 -15.33 -26.51 -11.22
C PRO A 49 -15.43 -27.99 -11.59
N ASN A 50 -14.44 -28.51 -12.33
CA ASN A 50 -14.23 -29.95 -12.44
C ASN A 50 -13.67 -30.52 -11.12
N GLU A 51 -13.68 -31.85 -10.96
CA GLU A 51 -13.40 -32.58 -9.70
C GLU A 51 -12.04 -32.26 -9.03
N SER A 52 -11.11 -31.61 -9.74
CA SER A 52 -9.81 -31.16 -9.21
C SER A 52 -9.77 -29.70 -8.74
N GLY A 53 -10.88 -28.96 -8.77
CA GLY A 53 -10.93 -27.54 -8.39
C GLY A 53 -10.24 -26.60 -9.40
N GLU A 54 -9.84 -27.12 -10.56
CA GLU A 54 -9.25 -26.37 -11.65
C GLU A 54 -10.26 -26.12 -12.78
N PHE A 55 -10.27 -24.89 -13.25
CA PHE A 55 -11.17 -24.38 -14.29
C PHE A 55 -10.37 -24.11 -15.56
N GLY A 56 -10.61 -24.87 -16.63
CA GLY A 56 -9.91 -24.70 -17.89
C GLY A 56 -10.43 -25.61 -18.99
N PRO A 57 -10.33 -25.22 -20.27
CA PRO A 57 -10.40 -26.20 -21.35
C PRO A 57 -9.23 -27.17 -21.16
N THR A 58 -9.54 -28.44 -20.93
CA THR A 58 -8.54 -29.51 -20.99
C THR A 58 -8.16 -29.68 -22.44
N ILE A 59 -6.94 -29.29 -22.80
CA ILE A 59 -6.40 -29.55 -24.13
C ILE A 59 -5.51 -30.78 -24.00
N THR A 60 -5.83 -31.84 -24.75
CA THR A 60 -4.98 -33.02 -24.83
C THR A 60 -3.64 -32.60 -25.42
N GLY A 61 -2.59 -32.65 -24.61
CA GLY A 61 -1.23 -32.34 -25.03
C GLY A 61 -0.76 -33.32 -26.11
N ILE A 62 0.27 -32.92 -26.86
CA ILE A 62 0.86 -33.70 -27.96
C ILE A 62 1.35 -35.09 -27.51
N TYR A 63 1.54 -35.31 -26.19
CA TYR A 63 1.96 -36.57 -25.56
C TYR A 63 0.83 -37.33 -24.85
N GLY A 64 -0.45 -37.00 -25.08
CA GLY A 64 -1.58 -37.69 -24.47
C GLY A 64 -1.79 -37.39 -22.97
N GLN A 65 -1.20 -36.28 -22.48
CA GLN A 65 -1.44 -35.78 -21.13
C GLN A 65 -2.45 -34.63 -21.22
N ASP A 66 -3.48 -34.68 -20.38
CA ASP A 66 -4.47 -33.63 -20.26
C ASP A 66 -3.84 -32.39 -19.60
N VAL A 67 -3.72 -31.29 -20.36
CA VAL A 67 -3.24 -30.01 -19.84
C VAL A 67 -4.45 -29.12 -19.56
N THR A 68 -4.76 -28.94 -18.28
CA THR A 68 -5.78 -28.01 -17.81
C THR A 68 -5.21 -26.59 -17.78
N PHE A 69 -5.82 -25.64 -18.49
CA PHE A 69 -5.46 -24.22 -18.38
C PHE A 69 -6.24 -23.59 -17.22
N PRO A 70 -5.64 -23.26 -16.06
CA PRO A 70 -6.37 -22.80 -14.89
C PRO A 70 -6.82 -21.33 -15.04
N LEU A 71 -7.80 -21.07 -15.91
CA LEU A 71 -8.41 -19.76 -16.11
C LEU A 71 -9.18 -19.30 -14.86
N GLY A 72 -9.71 -20.23 -14.06
CA GLY A 72 -10.42 -19.88 -12.82
C GLY A 72 -9.49 -19.37 -11.72
N SER A 73 -8.25 -19.88 -11.62
CA SER A 73 -7.28 -19.33 -10.66
C SER A 73 -6.84 -17.93 -11.05
N LEU A 74 -6.74 -17.65 -12.36
CA LEU A 74 -6.46 -16.31 -12.88
C LEU A 74 -7.59 -15.32 -12.55
N ILE A 75 -8.85 -15.69 -12.80
CA ILE A 75 -10.01 -14.84 -12.49
C ILE A 75 -10.12 -14.62 -10.97
N SER A 76 -9.95 -15.67 -10.17
CA SER A 76 -9.90 -15.57 -8.70
C SER A 76 -8.79 -14.62 -8.24
N ALA A 77 -7.59 -14.72 -8.81
CA ALA A 77 -6.47 -13.84 -8.48
C ALA A 77 -6.76 -12.37 -8.81
N VAL A 78 -7.39 -12.11 -9.96
CA VAL A 78 -7.82 -10.75 -10.35
C VAL A 78 -8.87 -10.21 -9.36
N ILE A 79 -9.86 -11.00 -8.99
CA ILE A 79 -10.88 -10.57 -8.02
C ILE A 79 -10.25 -10.35 -6.65
N SER A 80 -9.31 -11.21 -6.23
CA SER A 80 -8.54 -11.04 -5.00
C SER A 80 -7.79 -9.70 -4.99
N PHE A 81 -7.10 -9.38 -6.07
CA PHE A 81 -6.38 -8.12 -6.22
C PHE A 81 -7.30 -6.90 -6.07
N PHE A 82 -8.46 -6.90 -6.74
CA PHE A 82 -9.44 -5.83 -6.59
C PHE A 82 -10.04 -5.77 -5.19
N ALA A 83 -10.30 -6.90 -4.55
CA ALA A 83 -10.79 -6.94 -3.16
C ALA A 83 -9.79 -6.31 -2.20
N VAL A 84 -8.50 -6.68 -2.29
CA VAL A 84 -7.42 -6.05 -1.50
C VAL A 84 -7.37 -4.54 -1.76
N ALA A 85 -7.38 -4.12 -3.02
CA ALA A 85 -7.32 -2.71 -3.38
C ALA A 85 -8.50 -1.91 -2.78
N ILE A 86 -9.72 -2.45 -2.84
CA ILE A 86 -10.92 -1.81 -2.27
C ILE A 86 -10.82 -1.70 -0.75
N VAL A 87 -10.43 -2.78 -0.06
CA VAL A 87 -10.32 -2.76 1.41
C VAL A 87 -9.22 -1.78 1.85
N VAL A 88 -8.05 -1.80 1.21
CA VAL A 88 -6.96 -0.85 1.52
C VAL A 88 -7.41 0.58 1.26
N TYR A 89 -8.10 0.84 0.15
CA TYR A 89 -8.62 2.16 -0.16
C TYR A 89 -9.64 2.62 0.89
N PHE A 90 -10.60 1.78 1.27
CA PHE A 90 -11.64 2.18 2.21
C PHE A 90 -11.15 2.29 3.66
N VAL A 91 -10.22 1.43 4.09
CA VAL A 91 -9.72 1.38 5.48
C VAL A 91 -8.58 2.37 5.73
N PHE A 92 -7.72 2.62 4.75
CA PHE A 92 -6.57 3.51 4.94
C PHE A 92 -6.72 4.81 4.17
N VAL A 93 -6.95 4.74 2.84
CA VAL A 93 -6.93 5.93 1.98
C VAL A 93 -8.12 6.85 2.25
N TYR A 94 -9.32 6.31 2.38
CA TYR A 94 -10.55 7.09 2.61
C TYR A 94 -10.54 7.85 3.95
N PRO A 95 -10.27 7.24 5.12
CA PRO A 95 -10.21 7.98 6.37
C PRO A 95 -9.02 8.92 6.42
N MET A 96 -7.87 8.53 5.85
CA MET A 96 -6.71 9.44 5.75
C MET A 96 -7.07 10.68 4.92
N ASN A 97 -7.74 10.50 3.78
CA ASN A 97 -8.22 11.60 2.96
C ASN A 97 -9.27 12.45 3.69
N ARG A 98 -10.19 11.86 4.47
CA ARG A 98 -11.15 12.64 5.27
C ARG A 98 -10.53 13.37 6.45
N ILE A 99 -9.49 12.83 7.07
CA ILE A 99 -8.75 13.51 8.15
C ILE A 99 -7.93 14.64 7.56
N LYS A 100 -7.19 14.39 6.48
CA LYS A 100 -6.45 15.41 5.73
C LYS A 100 -7.38 16.53 5.24
N ALA A 101 -8.55 16.20 4.69
CA ALA A 101 -9.56 17.19 4.28
C ALA A 101 -10.12 18.01 5.45
N ARG A 102 -10.35 17.39 6.63
CA ARG A 102 -10.80 18.11 7.83
C ARG A 102 -9.71 18.98 8.45
N ALA A 103 -8.45 18.55 8.37
CA ALA A 103 -7.31 19.35 8.81
C ALA A 103 -7.07 20.55 7.87
N ALA A 104 -7.16 20.34 6.55
CA ALA A 104 -7.09 21.41 5.55
C ALA A 104 -8.24 22.41 5.67
N ALA A 105 -9.46 21.94 5.91
CA ALA A 105 -10.62 22.82 6.15
C ALA A 105 -10.48 23.66 7.43
N ARG A 106 -9.79 23.16 8.46
CA ARG A 106 -9.46 23.94 9.67
C ARG A 106 -8.33 24.95 9.44
N ALA A 107 -7.48 24.74 8.44
CA ALA A 107 -6.36 25.61 8.09
C ALA A 107 -6.72 26.71 7.06
N GLY A 108 -7.96 26.75 6.56
CA GLY A 108 -8.44 27.82 5.65
C GLY A 108 -7.81 27.81 4.26
N LEU A 109 -7.08 26.76 3.88
CA LEU A 109 -6.44 26.62 2.58
C LEU A 109 -7.34 25.78 1.69
N THR A 110 -8.18 26.44 0.91
CA THR A 110 -8.78 25.84 -0.27
C THR A 110 -7.70 25.59 -1.31
N GLU A 111 -7.72 24.37 -1.85
CA GLU A 111 -6.98 23.84 -2.99
C GLU A 111 -5.81 22.90 -2.67
N ALA A 112 -6.01 21.68 -3.16
CA ALA A 112 -5.03 20.69 -3.57
C ALA A 112 -3.79 20.50 -2.68
N ALA A 113 -3.85 19.42 -1.90
CA ALA A 113 -2.81 18.39 -1.92
C ALA A 113 -1.36 18.86 -1.90
N GLU A 114 -0.95 19.56 -0.84
CA GLU A 114 0.37 19.35 -0.30
C GLU A 114 0.19 18.95 1.17
N GLU A 115 0.73 17.79 1.50
CA GLU A 115 0.94 17.40 2.90
C GLU A 115 1.50 18.60 3.66
N PRO A 116 1.22 18.76 4.96
CA PRO A 116 2.07 19.59 5.77
C PRO A 116 3.42 18.85 5.83
N LYS A 117 4.21 18.96 4.75
CA LYS A 117 5.64 18.83 4.84
C LYS A 117 5.98 19.90 5.85
N LEU A 118 6.25 19.46 7.08
CA LEU A 118 7.09 20.21 7.99
C LEU A 118 8.17 20.83 7.12
N PRO A 119 8.42 22.16 7.20
CA PRO A 119 9.33 22.83 6.29
C PRO A 119 10.57 21.98 6.18
N THR A 120 10.79 21.46 4.98
CA THR A 120 11.89 20.54 4.71
C THR A 120 13.16 21.27 5.14
N GLU A 121 14.20 20.57 5.60
CA GLU A 121 15.43 21.25 6.02
C GLU A 121 15.94 22.24 4.95
N GLN A 122 15.71 21.92 3.68
CA GLN A 122 15.95 22.79 2.54
C GLN A 122 15.11 24.08 2.56
N GLU A 123 13.82 24.01 2.86
CA GLU A 123 12.92 25.17 2.97
C GLU A 123 13.28 26.05 4.15
N ILE A 124 13.72 25.45 5.27
CA ILE A 124 14.23 26.19 6.42
C ILE A 124 15.53 26.91 6.04
N LEU A 125 16.45 26.24 5.34
CA LEU A 125 17.71 26.86 4.89
C LEU A 125 17.46 27.99 3.88
N VAL A 126 16.47 27.86 3.00
CA VAL A 126 16.04 28.94 2.09
C VAL A 126 15.48 30.12 2.89
N GLN A 127 14.61 29.88 3.87
CA GLN A 127 14.10 30.94 4.75
C GLN A 127 15.22 31.63 5.53
N ILE A 128 16.21 30.89 6.04
CA ILE A 128 17.37 31.45 6.74
C ILE A 128 18.22 32.31 5.80
N ARG A 129 18.47 31.85 4.57
CA ARG A 129 19.19 32.63 3.55
C ARG A 129 18.47 33.94 3.26
N ASP A 130 17.17 33.89 3.03
CA ASP A 130 16.37 35.07 2.67
C ASP A 130 16.29 36.07 3.84
N LEU A 131 16.27 35.58 5.09
CA LEU A 131 16.35 36.41 6.30
C LEU A 131 17.74 37.04 6.47
N LEU A 132 18.82 36.32 6.16
CA LEU A 132 20.18 36.84 6.19
C LEU A 132 20.43 37.92 5.14
N GLU A 133 19.89 37.74 3.92
CA GLU A 133 19.99 38.74 2.85
C GLU A 133 19.21 40.02 3.20
N LYS A 134 18.03 39.87 3.80
CA LYS A 134 17.28 41.01 4.39
C LYS A 134 18.06 41.71 5.51
N GLN A 135 18.76 40.98 6.38
CA GLN A 135 19.59 41.60 7.41
C GLN A 135 20.82 42.33 6.84
N GLN A 136 21.48 41.78 5.81
CA GLN A 136 22.62 42.43 5.15
C GLN A 136 22.22 43.72 4.43
N THR A 137 21.06 43.74 3.78
CA THR A 137 20.54 44.94 3.11
C THR A 137 20.06 46.02 4.10
N THR A 138 19.65 45.62 5.31
CA THR A 138 19.17 46.54 6.36
C THR A 138 20.29 47.11 7.24
N ASN A 139 21.50 46.55 7.20
CA ASN A 139 22.66 47.04 7.95
C ASN A 139 23.76 47.57 7.00
N PRO A 140 23.56 48.75 6.37
CA PRO A 140 24.65 49.41 5.65
C PRO A 140 25.64 49.90 6.72
N ARG A 141 26.83 49.31 6.74
CA ARG A 141 27.97 49.92 7.41
C ARG A 141 28.36 51.22 6.71
#